data_AF-A0A940TXD9-F1
#
_entry.id   AF-A0A940TXD9-F1
#
_cell.length_a   1.000
_cell.length_b   1.000
_cell.length_c   1.000
_cell.angle_alpha   90.00
_cell.angle_beta   90.00
_cell.angle_gamma   90.00
#
_symmetry.space_group_name_H-M   'P 1'
#
loop_
_entity.id
_entity.type
_entity.pdbx_description
1 polymer ?
#
loop_
_entity_poly.entity_id
_entity_poly.type
_entity_poly.pdbx_seq_one_letter_code
_entity_poly.pdbx_strand_id
1 'polypeptide(L)'
;MVEEYVFLGHAEAAVNIPVAFPKYQWHADKRKYGFEINPDFIDHVKEVFKPGDTIAAMCRSGGRSAFAINMLAKAGFTNIYNIIDGFEGDTVNDPESVYHGKRMKNGWKNSAPWSYDLDPAKVWIPTGEELEKLRSTLDV
;
A
#
# COMPACT_ATOMS: atom_id res chain seq x y z
N MET A 1 0.44 0.19 -2.36
CA MET A 1 0.92 0.23 -3.77
C MET A 1 0.17 -0.84 -4.55
N VAL A 2 0.22 -0.83 -5.88
CA VAL A 2 -0.50 -1.82 -6.70
C VAL A 2 0.10 -3.22 -6.51
N GLU A 3 1.43 -3.31 -6.51
CA GLU A 3 2.18 -4.56 -6.41
C GLU A 3 1.89 -5.30 -5.10
N GLU A 4 1.68 -4.57 -4.01
CA GLU A 4 1.31 -5.18 -2.73
C GLU A 4 -0.07 -5.79 -2.79
N TYR A 5 -1.03 -5.05 -3.32
CA TYR A 5 -2.43 -5.47 -3.41
C TYR A 5 -2.59 -6.70 -4.31
N VAL A 6 -1.81 -6.75 -5.39
CA VAL A 6 -1.82 -7.83 -6.38
C VAL A 6 -1.04 -9.06 -5.92
N PHE A 7 0.20 -8.90 -5.44
CA PHE A 7 1.07 -10.05 -5.18
C PHE A 7 1.04 -10.57 -3.75
N LEU A 8 0.80 -9.70 -2.76
CA LEU A 8 0.69 -10.14 -1.37
C LEU A 8 -0.73 -10.61 -1.06
N GLY A 9 -1.72 -9.92 -1.63
CA GLY A 9 -3.13 -10.07 -1.33
C GLY A 9 -3.68 -8.83 -0.63
N HIS A 10 -4.99 -8.82 -0.40
CA HIS A 10 -5.69 -7.67 0.16
C HIS A 10 -6.95 -8.10 0.91
N ALA A 11 -7.43 -7.25 1.82
CA ALA A 11 -8.74 -7.46 2.44
C ALA A 11 -9.83 -7.37 1.35
N GLU A 12 -10.83 -8.26 1.39
CA GLU A 12 -11.85 -8.38 0.33
C GLU A 12 -12.63 -7.07 0.05
N ALA A 13 -12.78 -6.24 1.08
CA ALA A 13 -13.46 -4.95 1.00
C ALA A 13 -12.54 -3.78 0.60
N ALA A 14 -11.23 -4.01 0.46
CA ALA A 14 -10.28 -2.94 0.19
C ALA A 14 -10.39 -2.39 -1.23
N VAL A 15 -10.15 -1.09 -1.36
CA VAL A 15 -9.90 -0.42 -2.64
C VAL A 15 -8.43 -0.05 -2.69
N ASN A 16 -7.78 -0.30 -3.83
CA ASN A 16 -6.40 0.04 -4.06
C ASN A 16 -6.29 1.48 -4.56
N ILE A 17 -5.67 2.34 -3.77
CA ILE A 17 -5.24 3.67 -4.19
C ILE A 17 -3.75 3.80 -3.84
N PRO A 18 -2.83 3.78 -4.82
CA PRO A 18 -1.40 3.72 -4.54
C PRO A 18 -0.88 5.07 -4.05
N VAL A 19 -0.39 5.09 -2.80
CA VAL A 19 0.31 6.27 -2.25
C VAL A 19 1.71 6.48 -2.86
N ALA A 20 2.28 5.42 -3.44
CA ALA A 20 3.59 5.43 -4.05
C ALA A 20 3.69 4.33 -5.12
N PHE A 21 4.62 4.54 -6.04
CA PHE A 21 4.99 3.63 -7.11
C PHE A 21 6.43 3.17 -6.95
N PRO A 22 6.78 1.94 -7.38
CA PRO A 22 8.18 1.51 -7.40
C PRO A 22 8.98 2.35 -8.40
N LYS A 23 10.23 2.61 -8.06
CA LYS A 23 11.22 3.20 -8.97
C LYS A 23 12.36 2.22 -9.15
N TYR A 24 12.77 1.95 -10.39
CA TYR A 24 13.87 1.02 -10.69
C TYR A 24 15.27 1.61 -10.45
N GLN A 25 15.37 2.59 -9.54
CA GLN A 25 16.62 3.10 -9.02
C GLN A 25 17.12 2.19 -7.90
N TRP A 26 18.29 1.59 -8.08
CA TRP A 26 18.92 0.75 -7.06
C TRP A 26 19.68 1.58 -6.01
N HIS A 27 19.32 1.43 -4.73
CA HIS A 27 20.04 2.02 -3.61
C HIS A 27 20.93 0.97 -2.94
N ALA A 28 22.23 0.97 -3.29
CA ALA A 28 23.18 -0.05 -2.87
C ALA A 28 23.38 -0.11 -1.34
N ASP A 29 23.39 1.04 -0.67
CA ASP A 29 23.50 1.18 0.79
C ASP A 29 22.33 0.50 1.52
N LYS A 30 21.12 0.64 0.97
CA LYS A 30 19.88 0.09 1.54
C LYS A 30 19.49 -1.26 0.95
N ARG A 31 20.24 -1.74 -0.05
CA ARG A 31 20.00 -2.98 -0.81
C ARG A 31 18.54 -3.12 -1.25
N LYS A 32 17.97 -2.04 -1.79
CA LYS A 32 16.56 -1.97 -2.20
C LYS A 32 16.35 -1.01 -3.36
N TYR A 33 15.26 -1.23 -4.08
CA TYR A 33 14.74 -0.25 -5.04
C TYR A 33 14.09 0.95 -4.34
N GLY A 34 14.10 2.07 -5.04
CA GLY A 34 13.43 3.29 -4.64
C GLY A 34 11.91 3.21 -4.80
N PHE A 35 11.24 4.23 -4.28
CA PHE A 35 9.83 4.48 -4.51
C PHE A 35 9.64 5.97 -4.79
N GLU A 36 8.63 6.29 -5.58
CA GLU A 36 8.19 7.66 -5.85
C GLU A 36 6.78 7.85 -5.32
N ILE A 37 6.54 8.98 -4.65
CA ILE A 37 5.21 9.29 -4.11
C ILE A 37 4.27 9.61 -5.26
N ASN A 38 3.07 9.06 -5.21
CA ASN A 38 2.02 9.41 -6.16
C ASN A 38 1.54 10.85 -5.88
N PRO A 39 1.79 11.83 -6.75
CA PRO A 39 1.34 13.20 -6.52
C PRO A 39 -0.18 13.33 -6.51
N ASP A 40 -0.86 12.44 -7.24
CA ASP A 40 -2.31 12.45 -7.45
C ASP A 40 -3.05 11.61 -6.37
N PHE A 41 -2.34 11.10 -5.36
CA PHE A 41 -2.90 10.20 -4.34
C PHE A 41 -4.16 10.77 -3.66
N ILE A 42 -4.12 12.04 -3.23
CA ILE A 42 -5.26 12.65 -2.53
C ILE A 42 -6.45 12.87 -3.45
N ASP A 43 -6.19 13.19 -4.72
CA ASP A 43 -7.26 13.42 -5.69
C ASP A 43 -7.97 12.10 -6.01
N HIS A 44 -7.23 11.02 -6.22
CA HIS A 44 -7.82 9.68 -6.36
C HIS A 44 -8.58 9.22 -5.12
N VAL A 45 -8.11 9.54 -3.90
CA VAL A 45 -8.89 9.24 -2.69
C VAL A 45 -10.23 9.96 -2.71
N LYS A 46 -10.27 11.24 -3.11
CA LYS A 46 -11.50 12.04 -3.13
C LYS A 46 -12.52 11.59 -4.18
N GLU A 47 -12.09 10.86 -5.21
CA GLU A 47 -12.99 10.23 -6.17
C GLU A 47 -13.79 9.08 -5.55
N VAL A 48 -13.24 8.42 -4.53
CA VAL A 48 -13.83 7.23 -3.90
C VAL A 48 -14.44 7.55 -2.52
N PHE A 49 -13.81 8.43 -1.75
CA PHE A 49 -14.14 8.71 -0.35
C PHE A 49 -14.33 10.19 -0.08
N LYS A 50 -15.25 10.50 0.84
CA LYS A 50 -15.48 11.85 1.37
C LYS A 50 -14.65 12.06 2.63
N PRO A 51 -14.29 13.32 2.98
CA PRO A 51 -13.52 13.63 4.19
C PRO A 51 -14.11 13.11 5.52
N GLY A 52 -15.42 12.91 5.58
CA GLY A 52 -16.11 12.36 6.75
C GLY A 52 -16.21 10.83 6.79
N ASP A 53 -15.85 10.14 5.72
CA ASP A 53 -15.91 8.68 5.66
C ASP A 53 -14.87 8.06 6.59
N THR A 54 -15.18 6.86 7.11
CA THR A 54 -14.22 6.09 7.89
C THR A 54 -13.28 5.33 6.96
N ILE A 55 -11.99 5.65 7.01
CA ILE A 55 -10.97 5.03 6.16
C ILE A 55 -9.94 4.32 7.04
N ALA A 56 -9.75 3.03 6.80
CA ALA A 56 -8.64 2.27 7.36
C ALA A 56 -7.59 2.02 6.27
N ALA A 57 -6.40 2.60 6.40
CA ALA A 57 -5.32 2.44 5.43
C ALA A 57 -4.43 1.25 5.80
N MET A 58 -4.02 0.49 4.79
CA MET A 58 -3.17 -0.69 4.93
C MET A 58 -2.05 -0.69 3.88
N CYS A 59 -0.86 -1.13 4.27
CA CYS A 59 0.20 -1.56 3.36
C CYS A 59 0.74 -2.92 3.84
N ARG A 60 1.88 -3.40 3.34
CA ARG A 60 2.46 -4.66 3.81
C ARG A 60 2.67 -4.74 5.34
N SER A 61 3.12 -3.66 5.98
CA SER A 61 3.58 -3.68 7.39
C SER A 61 3.40 -2.34 8.11
N GLY A 62 2.31 -1.62 7.86
CA GLY A 62 1.92 -0.39 8.58
C GLY A 62 2.67 0.92 8.29
N GLY A 63 3.90 0.87 7.78
CA GLY A 63 4.72 2.08 7.61
C GLY A 63 4.24 3.03 6.52
N ARG A 64 4.01 2.53 5.29
CA ARG A 64 3.51 3.34 4.17
C ARG A 64 2.05 3.78 4.35
N SER A 65 1.23 2.98 5.04
CA SER A 65 -0.14 3.37 5.37
C SER A 65 -0.16 4.50 6.40
N ALA A 66 0.76 4.54 7.37
CA ALA A 66 0.91 5.71 8.25
C ALA A 66 1.24 6.99 7.46
N PHE A 67 2.10 6.90 6.44
CA PHE A 67 2.38 8.02 5.54
C PHE A 67 1.12 8.47 4.78
N ALA A 68 0.34 7.54 4.24
CA ALA A 68 -0.94 7.84 3.60
C ALA A 68 -1.92 8.54 4.56
N ILE A 69 -2.05 8.05 5.80
CA ILE A 69 -2.89 8.67 6.84
C ILE A 69 -2.47 10.13 7.10
N ASN A 70 -1.17 10.42 7.17
CA ASN A 70 -0.70 11.79 7.32
C ASN A 70 -1.09 12.70 6.14
N MET A 71 -1.07 12.17 4.90
CA MET A 71 -1.52 12.92 3.73
C MET A 71 -3.03 13.16 3.80
N LEU A 72 -3.82 12.14 4.15
CA LEU A 72 -5.27 12.23 4.32
C LEU A 72 -5.66 13.27 5.39
N ALA A 73 -4.98 13.25 6.53
CA ALA A 73 -5.19 14.22 7.62
C ALA A 73 -5.00 15.66 7.12
N LYS A 74 -3.90 15.91 6.38
CA LYS A 74 -3.61 17.22 5.79
C LYS A 74 -4.64 17.63 4.74
N ALA A 75 -5.25 16.66 4.07
CA ALA A 75 -6.33 16.89 3.10
C ALA A 75 -7.71 17.06 3.74
N GLY A 76 -7.82 17.02 5.07
CA GLY A 76 -9.06 17.27 5.80
C GLY A 76 -9.90 16.03 6.12
N PHE A 77 -9.40 14.82 5.86
CA PHE A 77 -10.06 13.60 6.31
C PHE A 77 -9.89 13.43 7.82
N THR A 78 -10.97 13.09 8.51
CA THR A 78 -11.01 13.12 9.99
C THR A 78 -11.13 11.74 10.64
N ASN A 79 -11.81 10.80 10.00
CA ASN A 79 -12.05 9.44 10.52
C ASN A 79 -11.08 8.43 9.89
N ILE A 80 -9.79 8.64 10.11
CA ILE A 80 -8.73 7.89 9.41
C ILE A 80 -7.88 7.07 10.38
N TYR A 81 -7.69 5.79 10.05
CA TYR A 81 -7.04 4.81 10.91
C TYR A 81 -5.93 4.06 10.17
N ASN A 82 -4.77 3.90 10.81
CA ASN A 82 -3.71 3.06 10.29
C ASN A 82 -3.87 1.62 10.79
N ILE A 83 -3.91 0.64 9.89
CA ILE A 83 -3.76 -0.77 10.27
C ILE A 83 -2.28 -1.03 10.49
N ILE A 84 -1.85 -0.93 11.76
CA ILE A 84 -0.44 -0.84 12.16
C ILE A 84 0.39 -2.08 11.81
N ASP A 85 -0.21 -3.28 11.86
CA ASP A 85 0.48 -4.50 11.48
C ASP A 85 0.52 -4.66 9.94
N GLY A 86 -0.28 -3.89 9.22
CA GLY A 86 -0.47 -4.05 7.78
C GLY A 86 -1.01 -5.43 7.39
N PHE A 87 -0.73 -5.83 6.16
CA PHE A 87 -1.20 -7.07 5.60
C PHE A 87 -0.38 -8.28 6.07
N GLU A 88 0.95 -8.24 5.96
CA GLU A 88 1.83 -9.37 6.26
C GLU A 88 2.37 -9.38 7.69
N GLY A 89 2.29 -8.25 8.40
CA GLY A 89 2.79 -8.18 9.77
C GLY A 89 4.30 -8.02 9.88
N ASP A 90 4.78 -8.24 11.09
CA ASP A 90 6.15 -8.15 11.54
C ASP A 90 6.96 -9.39 11.20
N THR A 91 8.28 -9.18 11.18
CA THR A 91 9.26 -10.25 11.02
C THR A 91 9.28 -11.15 12.26
N VAL A 92 9.27 -12.46 12.05
CA VAL A 92 9.53 -13.45 13.10
C VAL A 92 11.03 -13.45 13.41
N ASN A 93 11.38 -13.15 14.66
CA ASN A 93 12.78 -13.07 15.13
C ASN A 93 13.21 -14.28 15.95
N ASP A 94 12.32 -15.27 16.14
CA ASP A 94 12.65 -16.53 16.80
C ASP A 94 13.53 -17.37 15.86
N PRO A 95 14.79 -17.68 16.22
CA PRO A 95 15.71 -18.43 15.37
C PRO A 95 15.29 -19.89 15.15
N GLU A 96 14.48 -20.47 16.05
CA GLU A 96 14.00 -21.85 15.92
C GLU A 96 12.75 -21.97 15.03
N SER A 97 12.13 -20.84 14.70
CA SER A 97 10.95 -20.82 13.84
C SER A 97 11.31 -21.09 12.39
N VAL A 98 10.54 -21.94 11.71
CA VAL A 98 10.61 -22.11 10.25
C VAL A 98 10.32 -20.81 9.48
N TYR A 99 9.71 -19.82 10.15
CA TYR A 99 9.44 -18.49 9.59
C TYR A 99 10.47 -17.43 10.01
N HIS A 100 11.58 -17.80 10.65
CA HIS A 100 12.64 -16.86 11.03
C HIS A 100 13.04 -15.95 9.86
N GLY A 101 13.02 -14.63 10.09
CA GLY A 101 13.31 -13.62 9.07
C GLY A 101 12.18 -13.36 8.05
N LYS A 102 11.00 -13.99 8.20
CA LYS A 102 9.81 -13.78 7.36
C LYS A 102 8.72 -13.00 8.08
N ARG A 103 7.87 -12.28 7.33
CA ARG A 103 6.71 -11.55 7.85
C ARG A 103 5.51 -12.48 8.02
N MET A 104 5.47 -13.15 9.17
CA MET A 104 4.50 -14.19 9.51
C MET A 104 4.06 -14.12 10.98
N LYS A 105 4.39 -13.04 11.70
CA LYS A 105 4.13 -12.94 13.14
C LYS A 105 2.69 -12.52 13.48
N ASN A 106 2.16 -11.54 12.75
CA ASN A 106 0.85 -10.90 12.93
C ASN A 106 0.36 -10.39 11.57
N GLY A 107 -0.49 -9.36 11.52
CA GLY A 107 -1.00 -8.78 10.28
C GLY A 107 -2.32 -9.39 9.80
N TRP A 108 -2.97 -8.68 8.88
CA TRP A 108 -4.31 -9.00 8.41
C TRP A 108 -4.42 -10.41 7.83
N LYS A 109 -3.43 -10.84 7.03
CA LYS A 109 -3.46 -12.16 6.36
C LYS A 109 -3.52 -13.34 7.33
N ASN A 110 -3.14 -13.12 8.59
CA ASN A 110 -3.14 -14.11 9.66
C ASN A 110 -4.35 -14.00 10.60
N SER A 111 -5.24 -13.02 10.40
CA SER A 111 -6.28 -12.65 11.38
C SER A 111 -7.67 -12.39 10.81
N ALA A 112 -7.81 -12.20 9.50
CA ALA A 112 -9.07 -11.83 8.86
C ALA A 112 -9.15 -12.31 7.39
N PRO A 113 -10.34 -12.38 6.78
CA PRO A 113 -10.52 -12.75 5.38
C PRO A 113 -9.75 -11.82 4.41
N TRP A 114 -9.20 -12.42 3.36
CA TRP A 114 -8.43 -11.74 2.33
C TRP A 114 -8.47 -12.57 1.04
N SER A 115 -8.20 -11.91 -0.09
CA SER A 115 -8.21 -12.54 -1.40
C SER A 115 -7.02 -12.09 -2.27
N TYR A 116 -6.75 -12.88 -3.31
CA TYR A 116 -5.92 -12.51 -4.45
C TYR A 116 -6.76 -12.04 -5.65
N ASP A 117 -8.07 -12.29 -5.64
CA ASP A 117 -8.96 -11.99 -6.76
C ASP A 117 -9.06 -10.48 -6.95
N LEU A 118 -8.74 -10.04 -8.17
CA LEU A 118 -8.76 -8.62 -8.51
C LEU A 118 -10.12 -8.24 -9.05
N ASP A 119 -10.81 -7.35 -8.34
CA ASP A 119 -11.98 -6.66 -8.83
C ASP A 119 -11.52 -5.41 -9.63
N PRO A 120 -11.80 -5.33 -10.94
CA PRO A 120 -11.41 -4.17 -11.75
C PRO A 120 -12.03 -2.86 -11.27
N ALA A 121 -13.10 -2.89 -10.47
CA ALA A 121 -13.69 -1.70 -9.86
C ALA A 121 -12.95 -1.23 -8.60
N LYS A 122 -12.06 -2.06 -8.03
CA LYS A 122 -11.34 -1.78 -6.78
C LYS A 122 -9.84 -1.65 -6.95
N VAL A 123 -9.26 -2.19 -8.03
CA VAL A 123 -7.84 -2.04 -8.32
C VAL A 123 -7.58 -0.73 -9.04
N TRP A 124 -6.50 -0.03 -8.69
CA TRP A 124 -6.09 1.15 -9.45
C TRP A 124 -5.60 0.72 -10.84
N ILE A 125 -6.15 1.36 -11.87
CA ILE A 125 -5.75 1.17 -13.27
C ILE A 125 -5.36 2.56 -13.79
N PRO A 126 -4.11 2.76 -14.24
CA PRO A 126 -3.69 4.07 -14.72
C PRO A 126 -4.46 4.47 -15.97
N THR A 127 -4.86 5.73 -16.03
CA THR A 127 -5.25 6.39 -17.28
C THR A 127 -4.06 6.44 -18.26
N GLY A 128 -4.34 6.75 -19.53
CA GLY A 128 -3.27 6.93 -20.52
C GLY A 128 -2.27 8.02 -20.12
N GLU A 129 -2.74 9.11 -19.51
CA GLU A 129 -1.88 10.20 -19.03
C GLU A 129 -1.01 9.77 -17.85
N GLU A 130 -1.58 9.11 -16.85
CA GLU A 130 -0.83 8.58 -15.71
C GLU A 130 0.20 7.53 -16.15
N LEU A 131 -0.14 6.71 -17.13
CA LEU A 131 0.80 5.72 -17.67
C LEU A 131 1.98 6.39 -18.35
N GLU A 132 1.77 7.47 -19.11
CA GLU A 132 2.87 8.26 -19.70
C GLU A 132 3.72 8.94 -18.62
N LYS A 133 3.10 9.52 -17.58
CA LYS A 133 3.82 10.07 -16.42
C LYS A 133 4.69 9.00 -15.77
N LEU A 134 4.13 7.83 -15.47
CA LEU A 134 4.90 6.71 -14.91
C LEU A 134 6.03 6.25 -15.83
N ARG A 135 5.81 6.15 -17.14
CA ARG A 135 6.87 5.78 -18.08
C ARG A 135 8.07 6.72 -17.98
N SER A 136 7.81 8.03 -17.90
CA SER A 136 8.87 9.03 -17.77
C SER A 136 9.68 8.93 -16.47
N THR A 137 9.15 8.29 -15.41
CA THR A 137 9.86 8.13 -14.14
C THR A 137 10.64 6.82 -14.03
N LEU A 138 10.44 5.89 -14.99
CA LEU A 138 11.03 4.56 -14.98
C LEU A 138 12.39 4.45 -15.68
N ASP A 139 12.89 5.52 -16.33
CA ASP A 139 14.19 5.57 -17.03
C ASP A 139 14.42 4.34 -17.96
N VAL A 140 13.40 3.91 -18.70
CA VAL A 140 13.45 2.81 -19.70
C VAL A 140 13.13 3.30 -21.09
#